data_AF-A0A8B6FRM6-F1
#
_entry.id   AF-A0A8B6FRM6-F1
#
_cell.length_a   1.000
_cell.length_b   1.000
_cell.length_c   1.000
_cell.angle_alpha   90.00
_cell.angle_beta   90.00
_cell.angle_gamma   90.00
#
_symmetry.space_group_name_H-M   'P 1'
#
loop_
_entity.id
_entity.type
_entity.pdbx_description
1 polymer ?
#
loop_
_entity_poly.entity_id
_entity_poly.type
_entity_poly.pdbx_seq_one_letter_code
_entity_poly.pdbx_strand_id
1 'polypeptide(L)'
;MDGFKLYVTNTSTIPPDGYLCYEDPDPGLPNITQTISCNQLGKYVIYYDNKGDSLYGPLVELCYVAINGCSKTRWGRSCEEMCATNCLERNCFPSNGSCVWGCNPEYCLNGICDRDIAVCTDGCKERRTGSSCNKCE
;
A
#
# COMPACT_ATOMS: atom_id res chain seq x y z
N MET A 1 3.45 -11.64 27.16
CA MET A 1 2.13 -11.59 26.52
C MET A 1 2.39 -10.83 25.24
N ASP A 2 1.84 -11.28 24.12
CA ASP A 2 2.08 -10.69 22.81
C ASP A 2 0.72 -10.18 22.33
N GLY A 3 0.66 -8.96 21.77
CA GLY A 3 -0.60 -8.37 21.30
C GLY A 3 -1.01 -8.88 19.91
N PHE A 4 -1.89 -8.15 19.24
CA PHE A 4 -2.43 -8.55 17.94
C PHE A 4 -1.54 -8.15 16.76
N LYS A 5 -1.82 -8.72 15.59
CA LYS A 5 -1.15 -8.41 14.32
C LYS A 5 -2.16 -8.04 13.25
N LEU A 6 -1.77 -7.12 12.37
CA LEU A 6 -2.52 -6.82 11.16
C LEU A 6 -1.73 -7.20 9.92
N TYR A 7 -2.40 -7.88 8.99
CA TYR A 7 -1.82 -8.27 7.71
C TYR A 7 -2.60 -7.68 6.54
N VAL A 8 -1.88 -7.30 5.48
CA VAL A 8 -2.48 -6.96 4.18
C VAL A 8 -2.16 -8.08 3.20
N THR A 9 -3.19 -8.61 2.54
CA THR A 9 -3.05 -9.73 1.60
C THR A 9 -4.09 -9.70 0.47
N ASN A 10 -3.82 -10.42 -0.61
CA ASN A 10 -4.77 -10.65 -1.70
C ASN A 10 -5.63 -11.91 -1.50
N THR A 11 -5.29 -12.75 -0.54
CA THR A 11 -6.01 -13.98 -0.19
C THR A 11 -6.72 -13.83 1.15
N SER A 12 -7.67 -14.70 1.44
CA SER A 12 -8.32 -14.76 2.77
C SER A 12 -7.56 -15.67 3.75
N THR A 13 -6.36 -16.14 3.39
CA THR A 13 -5.57 -17.07 4.21
C THR A 13 -4.66 -16.31 5.18
N ILE A 14 -4.58 -16.82 6.41
CA ILE A 14 -3.70 -16.34 7.48
C ILE A 14 -2.24 -16.76 7.13
N PRO A 15 -1.19 -16.03 7.56
CA PRO A 15 0.18 -16.14 7.04
C PRO A 15 0.76 -17.58 6.98
N PRO A 16 1.76 -17.81 6.08
CA PRO A 16 2.83 -16.86 5.81
C PRO A 16 2.57 -15.81 4.70
N ASP A 17 1.50 -15.94 3.90
CA ASP A 17 1.39 -15.25 2.60
C ASP A 17 0.92 -13.77 2.65
N GLY A 18 1.09 -13.08 3.78
CA GLY A 18 0.62 -11.70 3.98
C GLY A 18 1.73 -10.73 4.38
N TYR A 19 1.60 -9.46 3.99
CA TYR A 19 2.50 -8.42 4.48
C TYR A 19 2.12 -8.04 5.91
N LEU A 20 3.06 -8.20 6.86
CA LEU A 20 2.88 -7.75 8.24
C LEU A 20 2.86 -6.22 8.26
N CYS A 21 1.68 -5.68 8.50
CA CYS A 21 1.43 -4.25 8.51
C CYS A 21 1.70 -3.62 9.88
N TYR A 22 1.28 -4.32 10.93
CA TYR A 22 1.38 -3.86 12.30
C TYR A 22 1.48 -5.05 13.23
N GLU A 23 2.31 -4.90 14.26
CA GLU A 23 2.41 -5.81 15.39
C GLU A 23 2.31 -4.97 16.66
N ASP A 24 1.37 -5.33 17.51
CA ASP A 24 1.08 -4.59 18.73
C ASP A 24 2.24 -4.74 19.72
N PRO A 25 2.90 -3.63 20.12
CA PRO A 25 4.09 -3.69 20.94
C PRO A 25 3.79 -3.96 22.42
N ASP A 26 2.54 -3.75 22.87
CA ASP A 26 2.14 -3.88 24.28
C ASP A 26 1.01 -4.92 24.42
N PRO A 27 1.17 -5.94 25.28
CA PRO A 27 0.09 -6.87 25.60
C PRO A 27 -1.02 -6.33 26.50
N GLY A 28 -0.92 -5.07 26.94
CA GLY A 28 -1.98 -4.40 27.68
C GLY A 28 -3.27 -4.22 26.86
N LEU A 29 -4.23 -3.50 27.45
CA LEU A 29 -5.43 -3.11 26.72
C LEU A 29 -5.05 -2.14 25.60
N PRO A 30 -5.29 -2.47 24.32
CA PRO A 30 -5.03 -1.55 23.23
C PRO A 30 -5.94 -0.32 23.36
N ASN A 31 -5.53 0.78 22.73
CA ASN A 31 -6.33 1.99 22.75
C ASN A 31 -7.68 1.74 22.04
N ILE A 32 -8.78 2.18 22.65
CA ILE A 32 -10.14 2.03 22.13
C ILE A 32 -10.26 2.61 20.70
N THR A 33 -9.46 3.63 20.39
CA THR A 33 -9.35 4.17 19.03
C THR A 33 -7.89 4.19 18.59
N GLN A 34 -7.63 3.50 17.48
CA GLN A 34 -6.30 3.40 16.90
C GLN A 34 -6.37 3.62 15.39
N THR A 35 -5.39 4.34 14.85
CA THR A 35 -5.22 4.54 13.41
C THR A 35 -3.86 3.99 13.02
N ILE A 36 -3.87 2.94 12.21
CA ILE A 36 -2.67 2.24 11.78
C ILE A 36 -2.46 2.53 10.30
N SER A 37 -1.34 3.18 9.96
CA SER A 37 -0.99 3.49 8.58
C SER A 37 -0.30 2.29 7.93
N CYS A 38 -0.85 1.84 6.80
CA CYS A 38 -0.29 0.76 6.00
C CYS A 38 -0.15 1.17 4.54
N ASN A 39 1.07 1.17 4.02
CA ASN A 39 1.32 1.48 2.62
C ASN A 39 1.50 0.17 1.85
N GLN A 40 0.41 -0.58 1.66
CA GLN A 40 0.41 -1.82 0.89
C GLN A 40 -0.82 -1.99 0.03
N LEU A 41 -0.65 -2.70 -1.08
CA LEU A 41 -1.74 -3.15 -1.93
C LEU A 41 -2.23 -4.51 -1.44
N GLY A 42 -3.53 -4.62 -1.21
CA GLY A 42 -4.18 -5.88 -0.86
C GLY A 42 -5.68 -5.78 -1.01
N LYS A 43 -6.32 -6.94 -1.02
CA LYS A 43 -7.78 -7.07 -1.05
C LYS A 43 -8.38 -7.22 0.37
N TYR A 44 -7.60 -7.77 1.29
CA TYR A 44 -8.02 -8.05 2.65
C TYR A 44 -7.06 -7.43 3.66
N VAL A 45 -7.62 -6.90 4.75
CA VAL A 45 -6.91 -6.61 5.99
C VAL A 45 -7.33 -7.69 6.98
N ILE A 46 -6.37 -8.45 7.48
CA ILE A 46 -6.61 -9.54 8.44
C ILE A 46 -6.15 -9.08 9.82
N TYR A 47 -7.08 -9.07 10.76
CA TYR A 47 -6.76 -9.03 12.18
C TYR A 47 -6.40 -10.45 12.62
N TYR A 48 -5.24 -10.61 13.24
CA TYR A 48 -4.75 -11.89 13.71
C TYR A 48 -4.31 -11.80 15.17
N ASP A 49 -4.90 -12.68 15.97
CA ASP A 49 -4.54 -12.88 17.37
C ASP A 49 -4.57 -14.39 17.64
N ASN A 50 -3.55 -14.89 18.30
CA ASN A 50 -3.35 -16.30 18.60
C ASN A 50 -3.34 -16.59 20.11
N LYS A 51 -3.57 -15.58 20.95
CA LYS A 51 -3.53 -15.70 22.41
C LYS A 51 -4.89 -15.38 23.00
N GLY A 52 -5.53 -16.39 23.58
CA GLY A 52 -6.68 -16.18 24.46
C GLY A 52 -6.80 -17.29 25.48
N ASP A 53 -7.94 -17.33 26.17
CA ASP A 53 -8.18 -18.31 27.22
C ASP A 53 -8.07 -19.73 26.65
N SER A 54 -7.49 -20.67 27.42
CA SER A 54 -7.28 -22.05 26.95
C SER A 54 -8.59 -22.78 26.59
N LEU A 55 -9.73 -22.33 27.11
CA LEU A 55 -11.05 -22.91 26.89
C LEU A 55 -11.82 -22.21 25.76
N TYR A 56 -11.60 -20.90 25.55
CA TYR A 56 -12.39 -20.08 24.63
C TYR A 56 -11.61 -19.52 23.44
N GLY A 57 -10.28 -19.58 23.45
CA GLY A 57 -9.43 -18.90 22.47
C GLY A 57 -9.43 -17.37 22.64
N PRO A 58 -8.84 -16.62 21.68
CA PRO A 58 -8.83 -15.16 21.71
C PRO A 58 -10.25 -14.62 21.56
N LEU A 59 -10.71 -13.86 22.56
CA LEU A 59 -11.96 -13.11 22.49
C LEU A 59 -11.65 -11.69 22.05
N VAL A 60 -12.14 -11.31 20.86
CA VAL A 60 -11.89 -10.00 20.27
C VAL A 60 -13.23 -9.32 20.01
N GLU A 61 -13.41 -8.12 20.55
CA GLU A 61 -14.56 -7.27 20.28
C GLU A 61 -14.12 -6.07 19.42
N LEU A 62 -14.56 -6.05 18.16
CA LEU A 62 -14.29 -4.96 17.23
C LEU A 62 -15.55 -4.10 17.10
N CYS A 63 -15.56 -2.94 17.76
CA CYS A 63 -16.72 -2.03 17.70
C CYS A 63 -16.93 -1.44 16.31
N TYR A 64 -15.84 -1.00 15.67
CA TYR A 64 -15.89 -0.38 14.35
C TYR A 64 -14.54 -0.51 13.65
N VAL A 65 -14.58 -0.93 12.38
CA VAL A 65 -13.40 -1.02 11.52
C VAL A 65 -13.64 -0.19 10.28
N ALA A 66 -12.77 0.80 10.05
CA ALA A 66 -12.71 1.56 8.81
C ALA A 66 -11.41 1.27 8.09
N ILE A 67 -11.51 0.85 6.83
CA ILE A 67 -10.38 0.69 5.93
C ILE A 67 -10.39 1.88 4.98
N ASN A 68 -9.41 2.77 5.13
CA ASN A 68 -9.26 3.93 4.26
C ASN A 68 -8.26 3.58 3.14
N GLY A 69 -8.75 3.53 1.91
CA GLY A 69 -7.93 3.28 0.72
C GLY A 69 -8.66 3.76 -0.53
N CYS A 70 -7.99 3.64 -1.68
CA CYS A 70 -8.57 3.99 -2.97
C CYS A 70 -8.72 2.75 -3.86
N SER A 71 -9.61 2.85 -4.83
CA SER A 71 -9.68 1.87 -5.92
C SER A 71 -8.34 1.81 -6.66
N LYS A 72 -8.08 0.69 -7.34
CA LYS A 72 -6.88 0.53 -8.18
C LYS A 72 -6.73 1.74 -9.11
N THR A 73 -5.50 2.20 -9.31
CA THR A 73 -5.13 3.36 -10.15
C THR A 73 -5.56 4.73 -9.65
N ARG A 74 -6.04 4.85 -8.41
CA ARG A 74 -6.50 6.12 -7.81
C ARG A 74 -5.80 6.43 -6.50
N TRP A 75 -5.67 7.72 -6.20
CA TRP A 75 -5.08 8.22 -4.95
C TRP A 75 -5.67 9.57 -4.55
N GLY A 76 -5.22 10.09 -3.41
CA GLY A 76 -5.65 11.35 -2.85
C GLY A 76 -6.78 11.17 -1.83
N ARG A 77 -7.08 12.24 -1.11
CA ARG A 77 -8.05 12.22 0.00
C ARG A 77 -9.45 11.76 -0.40
N SER A 78 -9.86 12.08 -1.63
CA SER A 78 -11.16 11.71 -2.23
C SER A 78 -11.05 10.56 -3.25
N CYS A 79 -9.86 10.00 -3.47
CA CYS A 79 -9.59 9.01 -4.53
C CYS A 79 -9.95 9.48 -5.95
N GLU A 80 -9.97 10.79 -6.17
CA GLU A 80 -10.31 11.38 -7.48
C GLU A 80 -9.10 11.46 -8.40
N GLU A 81 -7.89 11.53 -7.84
CA GLU A 81 -6.65 11.64 -8.60
C GLU A 81 -6.25 10.30 -9.19
N MET A 82 -5.78 10.32 -10.44
CA MET A 82 -5.27 9.13 -11.12
C MET A 82 -3.79 8.94 -10.79
N CYS A 83 -3.40 7.68 -10.56
CA CYS A 83 -1.99 7.31 -10.51
C CYS A 83 -1.30 7.70 -11.81
N ALA A 84 -0.04 8.13 -11.71
CA ALA A 84 0.75 8.47 -12.88
C ALA A 84 0.82 7.30 -13.86
N THR A 85 0.69 7.59 -15.15
CA THR A 85 0.65 6.56 -16.21
C THR A 85 1.96 5.78 -16.32
N ASN A 86 3.04 6.35 -15.77
CA ASN A 86 4.37 5.78 -15.79
C ASN A 86 4.66 4.86 -14.59
N CYS A 87 3.79 4.83 -13.57
CA CYS A 87 3.89 3.81 -12.53
C CYS A 87 3.66 2.43 -13.13
N LEU A 88 4.43 1.43 -12.67
CA LEU A 88 4.24 0.05 -13.10
C LEU A 88 2.82 -0.43 -12.77
N GLU A 89 2.14 -0.97 -13.78
CA GLU A 89 0.71 -1.34 -13.73
C GLU A 89 -0.24 -0.23 -13.25
N ARG A 90 0.19 1.04 -13.31
CA ARG A 90 -0.53 2.19 -12.75
C ARG A 90 -0.87 2.05 -11.27
N ASN A 91 -0.03 1.36 -10.50
CA ASN A 91 -0.22 1.23 -9.07
C ASN A 91 0.56 2.30 -8.31
N CYS A 92 -0.15 3.10 -7.54
CA CYS A 92 0.41 4.10 -6.66
C CYS A 92 -0.18 3.99 -5.24
N PHE A 93 0.52 4.56 -4.27
CA PHE A 93 0.01 4.62 -2.90
C PHE A 93 -1.17 5.59 -2.83
N PRO A 94 -2.28 5.22 -2.17
CA PRO A 94 -3.46 6.06 -2.10
C PRO A 94 -3.22 7.36 -1.31
N SER A 95 -2.21 7.38 -0.44
CA SER A 95 -1.89 8.53 0.43
C SER A 95 -1.20 9.68 -0.29
N ASN A 96 -0.32 9.40 -1.25
CA ASN A 96 0.55 10.42 -1.86
C ASN A 96 0.77 10.26 -3.38
N GLY A 97 0.25 9.20 -4.00
CA GLY A 97 0.37 9.00 -5.44
C GLY A 97 1.72 8.46 -5.93
N SER A 98 2.67 8.16 -5.03
CA SER A 98 3.96 7.59 -5.46
C SER A 98 3.82 6.14 -5.90
N CYS A 99 4.64 5.72 -6.86
CA CYS A 99 4.52 4.41 -7.48
C CYS A 99 4.91 3.28 -6.51
N VAL A 100 4.02 2.28 -6.33
CA VAL A 100 4.24 1.19 -5.36
C VAL A 100 5.44 0.33 -5.75
N TRP A 101 5.55 0.00 -7.04
CA TRP A 101 6.62 -0.85 -7.59
C TRP A 101 7.65 -0.07 -8.41
N GLY A 102 7.66 1.26 -8.27
CA GLY A 102 8.45 2.14 -9.13
C GLY A 102 7.76 2.47 -10.45
N CYS A 103 8.48 3.17 -11.31
CA CYS A 103 8.01 3.63 -12.62
C CYS A 103 8.78 2.97 -13.77
N ASN A 104 8.23 3.01 -14.98
CA ASN A 104 8.86 2.41 -16.16
C ASN A 104 10.05 3.26 -16.64
N PRO A 105 11.30 2.76 -16.59
CA PRO A 105 12.47 3.50 -17.04
C PRO A 105 12.74 3.39 -18.55
N GLU A 106 11.94 2.60 -19.30
CA GLU A 106 12.21 2.24 -20.70
C GLU A 106 12.44 3.45 -21.61
N TYR A 107 11.69 4.53 -21.42
CA TYR A 107 11.78 5.75 -22.23
C TYR A 107 12.61 6.87 -21.60
N CYS A 108 13.05 6.67 -20.36
CA CYS A 108 13.90 7.63 -19.66
C CYS A 108 15.34 7.54 -20.17
N LEU A 109 15.98 8.70 -20.32
CA LEU A 109 17.42 8.77 -20.55
C LEU A 109 18.15 8.11 -19.37
N ASN A 110 19.21 7.35 -19.67
CA ASN A 110 19.98 6.57 -18.68
C ASN A 110 19.16 5.55 -17.85
N GLY A 111 17.88 5.32 -18.18
CA GLY A 111 16.99 4.47 -17.41
C GLY A 111 16.63 5.03 -16.02
N ILE A 112 16.76 6.34 -15.81
CA ILE A 112 16.48 6.97 -14.52
C ILE A 112 15.04 7.49 -14.47
N CYS A 113 14.26 6.96 -13.53
CA CYS A 113 12.90 7.39 -13.26
C CYS A 113 12.69 7.58 -11.76
N ASP A 114 12.14 8.73 -11.39
CA ASP A 114 11.80 9.04 -10.00
C ASP A 114 10.46 8.38 -9.64
N ARG A 115 10.46 7.49 -8.65
CA ARG A 115 9.28 6.72 -8.24
C ARG A 115 8.20 7.57 -7.56
N ASP A 116 8.56 8.71 -6.97
CA ASP A 116 7.66 9.51 -6.16
C ASP A 116 6.80 10.41 -7.03
N ILE A 117 7.37 10.91 -8.13
CA ILE A 117 6.67 11.76 -9.10
C ILE A 117 6.42 11.07 -10.46
N ALA A 118 6.96 9.87 -10.66
CA ALA A 118 6.85 9.08 -11.89
C ALA A 118 7.40 9.77 -13.17
N VAL A 119 8.46 10.57 -13.01
CA VAL A 119 9.07 11.41 -14.05
C VAL A 119 10.47 10.92 -14.41
N CYS A 120 10.85 11.04 -15.69
CA CYS A 120 12.22 10.83 -16.15
C CYS A 120 13.06 12.09 -15.86
N THR A 121 13.88 12.06 -14.81
CA THR A 121 14.63 13.24 -14.33
C THR A 121 15.79 13.63 -15.23
N ASP A 122 16.40 12.66 -15.91
CA ASP A 122 17.50 12.86 -16.86
C ASP A 122 17.01 13.22 -18.27
N GLY A 123 15.70 13.30 -18.47
CA GLY A 123 15.07 13.55 -19.77
C GLY A 123 14.70 12.28 -20.52
N CYS A 124 14.43 12.43 -21.82
CA CYS A 124 13.86 11.39 -22.66
C CYS A 124 14.86 10.83 -23.67
N LYS A 125 14.70 9.56 -24.04
CA LYS A 125 15.37 8.99 -25.21
C LYS A 125 14.91 9.69 -26.50
N GLU A 126 15.68 9.55 -27.57
CA GLU A 126 15.35 10.19 -28.85
C GLU A 126 13.92 9.92 -29.32
N ARG A 127 13.26 10.96 -29.87
CA ARG A 127 11.87 10.95 -30.37
C ARG A 127 10.79 10.69 -29.30
N ARG A 128 11.13 10.88 -28.02
CA ARG A 128 10.20 10.78 -26.90
C ARG A 128 10.05 12.13 -26.21
N THR A 129 8.84 12.43 -25.73
CA THR A 129 8.51 13.70 -25.07
C THR A 129 7.53 13.51 -23.89
N GLY A 130 7.36 14.56 -23.10
CA GLY A 130 6.57 14.58 -21.87
C GLY A 130 7.36 14.17 -20.63
N SER A 131 6.80 14.40 -19.44
CA SER A 131 7.47 14.15 -18.15
C SER A 131 7.83 12.68 -17.93
N SER A 132 7.07 11.76 -18.51
CA SER A 132 7.31 10.32 -18.44
C SER A 132 7.83 9.72 -19.76
N CYS A 133 8.17 10.56 -20.74
CA CYS A 133 8.72 10.15 -22.04
C CYS A 133 7.87 9.12 -22.80
N ASN A 134 6.57 9.03 -22.50
CA ASN A 134 5.66 8.06 -23.09
C ASN A 134 4.97 8.55 -24.37
N LYS A 135 5.18 9.81 -24.77
CA LYS A 135 4.65 10.39 -26.00
C LYS A 135 5.72 10.40 -27.08
N CYS A 136 5.33 10.22 -28.33
CA CYS A 136 6.20 10.46 -29.48
C CYS A 136 6.26 11.95 -29.78
N GLU A 137 7.45 12.42 -30.17
CA GLU A 137 7.67 13.77 -30.70
C GLU A 137 7.11 13.93 -32.12
#